data_AF-A0AAV5U470-F1
#
_entry.id   AF-A0AAV5U470-F1
#
_cell.length_a   1.000
_cell.length_b   1.000
_cell.length_c   1.000
_cell.angle_alpha   90.00
_cell.angle_beta   90.00
_cell.angle_gamma   90.00
#
_symmetry.space_group_name_H-M   'P 1'
#
loop_
_entity.id
_entity.type
_entity.pdbx_description
1 polymer ?
#
loop_
_entity_poly.entity_id
_entity_poly.type
_entity_poly.pdbx_seq_one_letter_code
_entity_poly.pdbx_strand_id
1 'polypeptide(L)'
;MREARLMRIFECDYVVRLWGVAAASEPLMIVMELASNGALNSYLEKNQLDDTQKAVMCVQSSWGIEYLNTKNIIHRDIAARNCLYGDGKVKISDFGMSREGPTYQMDSKRRVPIRWLAPETMRVQTYNFKTDVSFGIMAWEIYHNGKEPFPGMTPGEVAKYVLTGNRMEFEVNINPDIKMLICKDTGAEDPNSRLTQEQISRRLEGLTSIPKPDFDADAQKRREADEAEERERAASEASAPGSA
;
A
#
# COMPACT_ATOMS: atom_id res chain seq x y z
N MET A 1 3.67 18.64 -5.32
CA MET A 1 5.16 18.61 -5.40
C MET A 1 5.87 17.87 -4.27
N ARG A 2 5.47 17.97 -2.99
CA ARG A 2 6.14 17.22 -1.90
C ARG A 2 6.05 15.70 -2.09
N GLU A 3 4.85 15.20 -2.41
CA GLU A 3 4.60 13.80 -2.75
C GLU A 3 5.52 13.32 -3.89
N ALA A 4 5.55 14.05 -5.01
CA ALA A 4 6.44 13.75 -6.13
C ALA A 4 7.94 13.85 -5.80
N ARG A 5 8.37 14.38 -4.64
CA ARG A 5 9.76 14.27 -4.19
C ARG A 5 10.03 12.94 -3.49
N LEU A 6 9.08 12.48 -2.68
CA LEU A 6 9.15 11.16 -2.02
C LEU A 6 9.19 10.04 -3.05
N MET A 7 8.32 10.11 -4.06
CA MET A 7 8.17 9.03 -5.02
C MET A 7 9.37 8.80 -5.94
N ARG A 8 10.29 9.77 -6.05
CA ARG A 8 11.47 9.67 -6.95
C ARG A 8 12.45 8.57 -6.58
N ILE A 9 12.45 8.16 -5.31
CA ILE A 9 13.37 7.13 -4.80
C ILE A 9 12.74 5.74 -4.77
N PHE A 10 11.51 5.60 -5.28
CA PHE A 10 10.79 4.34 -5.25
C PHE A 10 11.05 3.53 -6.52
N GLU A 11 11.70 2.39 -6.34
CA GLU A 11 11.97 1.40 -7.37
C GLU A 11 11.45 0.05 -6.85
N CYS A 12 10.13 -0.14 -6.82
CA CYS A 12 9.50 -1.39 -6.39
C CYS A 12 8.24 -1.65 -7.23
N ASP A 13 8.02 -2.89 -7.65
CA ASP A 13 6.86 -3.24 -8.49
C ASP A 13 5.52 -3.13 -7.77
N TYR A 14 5.57 -3.13 -6.43
CA TYR A 14 4.43 -3.06 -5.52
C TYR A 14 4.22 -1.65 -4.95
N VAL A 15 4.88 -0.65 -5.52
CA VAL A 15 4.73 0.77 -5.19
C VAL A 15 4.60 1.54 -6.50
N VAL A 16 3.60 2.42 -6.61
CA VAL A 16 3.35 3.12 -7.87
C VAL A 16 4.56 3.97 -8.29
N ARG A 17 5.05 3.74 -9.50
CA ARG A 17 6.19 4.47 -10.08
C ARG A 17 5.80 5.89 -10.49
N LEU A 18 6.68 6.84 -10.17
CA LEU A 18 6.63 8.20 -10.70
C LEU A 18 7.47 8.29 -11.97
N TRP A 19 6.88 8.77 -13.07
CA TRP A 19 7.62 9.14 -14.28
C TRP A 19 8.16 10.56 -14.20
N GLY A 20 7.37 11.49 -13.65
CA GLY A 20 7.81 12.87 -13.52
C GLY A 20 6.72 13.83 -13.11
N VAL A 21 6.99 15.11 -13.31
CA VAL A 21 6.06 16.21 -13.03
C VAL A 21 6.00 17.13 -14.24
N ALA A 22 4.80 17.51 -14.66
CA ALA A 22 4.60 18.58 -15.63
C ALA A 22 4.29 19.86 -14.84
N ALA A 23 5.30 20.71 -14.73
CA ALA A 23 5.27 21.93 -13.92
C ALA A 23 5.54 23.20 -14.74
N ALA A 24 5.50 23.10 -16.07
CA ALA A 24 5.73 24.22 -16.98
C ALA A 24 4.56 25.22 -17.03
N SER A 25 3.33 24.74 -16.81
CA SER A 25 2.11 25.54 -16.78
C SER A 25 1.11 24.95 -15.79
N GLU A 26 0.21 25.79 -15.27
CA GLU A 26 -0.91 25.33 -14.45
C GLU A 26 -1.98 24.60 -15.30
N PRO A 27 -2.66 23.58 -14.78
CA PRO A 27 -2.46 22.99 -13.44
C PRO A 27 -1.17 22.15 -13.37
N LEU A 28 -0.46 22.21 -12.24
CA LEU A 28 0.65 21.30 -11.99
C LEU A 28 0.18 19.83 -12.03
N MET A 29 0.88 18.97 -12.78
CA MET A 29 0.53 17.56 -12.92
C MET A 29 1.66 16.64 -12.43
N ILE A 30 1.26 15.48 -11.90
CA ILE A 30 2.15 14.35 -11.56
C ILE A 30 1.89 13.25 -12.58
N VAL A 31 2.95 12.75 -13.22
CA VAL A 31 2.87 11.68 -14.22
C VAL A 31 3.40 10.40 -13.57
N MET A 32 2.57 9.36 -13.51
CA MET A 32 2.84 8.09 -12.82
C MET A 32 2.55 6.92 -13.75
N GLU A 33 3.00 5.72 -13.39
CA GLU A 33 2.61 4.52 -14.13
C GLU A 33 1.10 4.31 -14.11
N LEU A 34 0.57 3.76 -15.21
CA LEU A 34 -0.84 3.46 -15.35
C LEU A 34 -1.11 2.06 -14.79
N ALA A 35 -1.82 1.99 -13.67
CA ALA A 35 -2.40 0.73 -13.21
C ALA A 35 -3.72 0.47 -13.95
N SER A 36 -3.69 -0.49 -14.88
CA SER A 36 -4.76 -0.75 -15.85
C SER A 36 -6.15 -1.02 -15.26
N ASN A 37 -6.23 -1.44 -14.00
CA ASN A 37 -7.50 -1.72 -13.32
C ASN A 37 -7.89 -0.68 -12.25
N GLY A 38 -7.15 0.41 -12.12
CA GLY A 38 -7.47 1.52 -11.21
C GLY A 38 -7.32 1.15 -9.72
N ALA A 39 -8.15 1.77 -8.86
CA ALA A 39 -8.09 1.57 -7.42
C ALA A 39 -8.51 0.16 -6.99
N LEU A 40 -7.77 -0.43 -6.06
CA LEU A 40 -7.94 -1.81 -5.62
C LEU A 40 -9.32 -2.04 -4.98
N ASN A 41 -9.82 -1.11 -4.16
CA ASN A 41 -11.17 -1.24 -3.58
C ASN A 41 -12.25 -1.34 -4.67
N SER A 42 -12.20 -0.48 -5.68
CA SER A 42 -13.13 -0.52 -6.82
C SER A 42 -12.95 -1.78 -7.67
N TYR A 43 -11.73 -2.29 -7.80
CA TYR A 43 -11.48 -3.55 -8.48
C TYR A 43 -12.10 -4.74 -7.72
N LEU A 44 -11.92 -4.78 -6.40
CA LEU A 44 -12.49 -5.80 -5.51
C LEU A 44 -14.02 -5.81 -5.53
N GLU A 45 -14.66 -4.64 -5.58
CA GLU A 45 -16.12 -4.52 -5.66
C GLU A 45 -16.70 -5.07 -6.97
N LYS A 46 -15.97 -4.91 -8.08
CA LYS A 46 -16.44 -5.24 -9.43
C LYS A 46 -16.15 -6.67 -9.86
N ASN A 47 -15.18 -7.32 -9.21
CA ASN A 47 -14.68 -8.64 -9.63
C ASN A 47 -14.90 -9.68 -8.54
N GLN A 48 -15.36 -10.86 -8.95
CA GLN A 48 -15.40 -12.02 -8.06
C GLN A 48 -14.02 -12.67 -8.04
N LEU A 49 -13.33 -12.56 -6.91
CA LEU A 49 -12.01 -13.13 -6.71
C LEU A 49 -12.08 -14.28 -5.71
N ASP A 50 -11.36 -15.35 -6.01
CA ASP A 50 -11.20 -16.46 -5.09
C ASP A 50 -10.21 -16.14 -3.95
N ASP A 51 -10.15 -17.04 -2.97
CA ASP A 51 -9.28 -16.90 -1.80
C ASP A 51 -7.79 -16.85 -2.18
N THR A 52 -7.38 -17.56 -3.23
CA THR A 52 -5.99 -17.59 -3.69
C THR A 52 -5.59 -16.23 -4.27
N GLN A 53 -6.43 -15.65 -5.12
CA GLN A 53 -6.22 -14.32 -5.70
C GLN A 53 -6.18 -13.24 -4.61
N LYS A 54 -7.06 -13.32 -3.60
CA LYS A 54 -7.06 -12.41 -2.45
C LYS A 54 -5.81 -12.56 -1.59
N ALA A 55 -5.36 -13.79 -1.34
CA ALA A 55 -4.12 -14.05 -0.62
C ALA A 55 -2.90 -13.50 -1.37
N VAL A 56 -2.84 -13.66 -2.69
CA VAL A 56 -1.80 -13.05 -3.54
C VAL A 56 -1.81 -11.53 -3.40
N MET A 57 -2.98 -10.89 -3.43
CA MET A 57 -3.08 -9.44 -3.23
C MET A 57 -2.58 -9.01 -1.84
N CYS A 58 -2.89 -9.75 -0.79
CA CYS A 58 -2.35 -9.48 0.56
C CYS A 58 -0.82 -9.57 0.61
N VAL A 59 -0.23 -10.58 -0.02
CA VAL A 59 1.23 -10.77 -0.13
C VAL A 59 1.87 -9.59 -0.89
N GLN A 60 1.32 -9.23 -2.05
CA GLN A 60 1.84 -8.13 -2.86
C GLN A 60 1.78 -6.79 -2.13
N SER A 61 0.66 -6.50 -1.46
CA SER A 61 0.53 -5.31 -0.65
C SER A 61 1.51 -5.30 0.53
N SER A 62 1.75 -6.47 1.16
CA SER A 62 2.67 -6.56 2.28
C SER A 62 4.11 -6.24 1.87
N TRP A 63 4.54 -6.70 0.69
CA TRP A 63 5.83 -6.36 0.09
C TRP A 63 5.96 -4.86 -0.21
N GLY A 64 4.92 -4.23 -0.76
CA GLY A 64 4.92 -2.80 -1.02
C GLY A 64 5.14 -1.97 0.24
N ILE A 65 4.43 -2.30 1.33
CA ILE A 65 4.58 -1.62 2.62
C ILE A 65 5.96 -1.92 3.23
N GLU A 66 6.43 -3.16 3.14
CA GLU A 66 7.75 -3.53 3.64
C GLU A 66 8.85 -2.74 2.93
N TYR A 67 8.75 -2.62 1.60
CA TYR A 67 9.67 -1.81 0.82
C TYR A 67 9.69 -0.35 1.29
N LEU A 68 8.52 0.26 1.54
CA LEU A 68 8.45 1.63 2.07
C LEU A 68 9.15 1.77 3.43
N ASN A 69 9.00 0.77 4.31
CA ASN A 69 9.69 0.75 5.59
C ASN A 69 11.23 0.69 5.41
N THR A 70 11.75 -0.06 4.42
CA THR A 70 13.19 -0.06 4.11
C THR A 70 13.70 1.29 3.59
N LYS A 71 12.81 2.09 2.97
CA LYS A 71 13.10 3.48 2.56
C LYS A 71 12.81 4.50 3.66
N ASN A 72 12.54 4.06 4.88
CA ASN A 72 12.23 4.89 6.04
C ASN A 72 11.01 5.82 5.81
N ILE A 73 9.97 5.30 5.13
CA ILE A 73 8.75 6.04 4.78
C ILE A 73 7.55 5.47 5.55
N ILE A 74 6.89 6.32 6.34
CA ILE A 74 5.58 6.02 6.93
C ILE A 74 4.49 6.55 6.00
N HIS A 75 3.64 5.67 5.49
CA HIS A 75 2.56 6.05 4.57
C HIS A 75 1.45 6.89 5.24
N ARG A 76 1.04 6.47 6.44
CA ARG A 76 -0.03 7.04 7.29
C ARG A 76 -1.46 6.94 6.74
N ASP A 77 -1.65 6.30 5.59
CA ASP A 77 -2.98 6.03 5.02
C ASP A 77 -2.99 4.75 4.19
N ILE A 78 -2.55 3.63 4.78
CA ILE A 78 -2.63 2.31 4.14
C ILE A 78 -4.09 1.86 4.17
N ALA A 79 -4.68 1.71 2.99
CA ALA A 79 -6.05 1.26 2.77
C ALA A 79 -6.20 0.75 1.33
N ALA A 80 -7.20 -0.08 1.06
CA ALA A 80 -7.42 -0.60 -0.29
C ALA A 80 -7.69 0.51 -1.33
N ARG A 81 -8.33 1.61 -0.94
CA ARG A 81 -8.54 2.79 -1.82
C ARG A 81 -7.26 3.51 -2.26
N ASN A 82 -6.19 3.37 -1.47
CA ASN A 82 -4.88 3.96 -1.73
C ASN A 82 -3.91 2.92 -2.32
N CYS A 83 -4.44 1.80 -2.80
CA CYS A 83 -3.71 0.84 -3.61
C CYS A 83 -4.29 0.86 -5.02
N LEU A 84 -3.44 0.70 -6.02
CA LEU A 84 -3.83 0.49 -7.40
C LEU A 84 -3.64 -0.97 -7.78
N TYR A 85 -4.40 -1.45 -8.75
CA TYR A 85 -4.25 -2.79 -9.33
C TYR A 85 -4.00 -2.68 -10.83
N GLY A 86 -2.99 -3.39 -11.31
CA GLY A 86 -2.60 -3.39 -12.73
C GLY A 86 -1.59 -4.49 -12.99
N ASP A 87 -1.69 -5.12 -14.15
CA ASP A 87 -0.74 -6.14 -14.60
C ASP A 87 -0.53 -7.28 -13.59
N GLY A 88 -1.62 -7.67 -12.91
CA GLY A 88 -1.61 -8.72 -11.90
C GLY A 88 -0.96 -8.33 -10.56
N LYS A 89 -0.62 -7.05 -10.35
CA LYS A 89 0.10 -6.55 -9.18
C LYS A 89 -0.69 -5.49 -8.42
N VAL A 90 -0.69 -5.60 -7.10
CA VAL A 90 -1.09 -4.50 -6.20
C VAL A 90 0.06 -3.52 -6.02
N LYS A 91 -0.22 -2.22 -6.16
CA LYS A 91 0.74 -1.12 -6.08
C LYS A 91 0.29 -0.10 -5.04
N ILE A 92 1.08 0.11 -3.98
CA ILE A 92 0.80 1.15 -2.98
C ILE A 92 0.91 2.54 -3.63
N SER A 93 -0.03 3.44 -3.33
CA SER A 93 -0.17 4.76 -3.95
C SER A 93 -0.70 5.81 -2.96
N ASP A 94 -0.82 7.08 -3.40
CA ASP A 94 -1.23 8.23 -2.58
C ASP A 94 -0.30 8.52 -1.39
N PHE A 95 0.83 9.18 -1.70
CA PHE A 95 1.82 9.56 -0.71
C PHE A 95 1.59 10.97 -0.17
N GLY A 96 0.42 11.57 -0.39
CA GLY A 96 0.10 12.92 0.08
C GLY A 96 0.21 13.06 1.61
N MET A 97 -0.08 11.98 2.33
CA MET A 97 0.07 11.89 3.77
C MET A 97 1.44 11.33 4.22
N SER A 98 2.28 10.81 3.34
CA SER A 98 3.50 10.11 3.73
C SER A 98 4.54 11.00 4.42
N ARG A 99 5.37 10.41 5.28
CA ARG A 99 6.44 11.10 6.01
C ARG A 99 7.71 10.25 6.03
N GLU A 100 8.84 10.90 5.83
CA GLU A 100 10.16 10.32 6.09
C GLU A 100 10.42 10.26 7.60
N GLY A 101 11.05 9.18 8.05
CA GLY A 101 11.44 8.97 9.44
C GLY A 101 10.73 7.79 10.08
N PRO A 102 11.31 7.21 11.16
CA PRO A 102 10.76 6.04 11.84
C PRO A 102 9.54 6.35 12.72
N THR A 103 9.38 7.62 13.11
CA THR A 103 8.29 8.12 13.94
C THR A 103 7.86 9.51 13.46
N TYR A 104 6.57 9.79 13.52
CA TYR A 104 6.00 11.10 13.21
C TYR A 104 4.89 11.47 14.20
N GLN A 105 5.02 12.63 14.84
CA GLN A 105 3.99 13.20 15.70
C GLN A 105 3.17 14.21 14.90
N MET A 106 1.86 13.97 14.76
CA MET A 106 0.98 14.89 14.05
C MET A 106 0.44 16.01 14.96
N ASP A 107 0.20 17.18 14.38
CA ASP A 107 -0.56 18.26 15.03
C ASP A 107 -2.08 18.03 14.88
N SER A 108 -2.84 18.37 15.92
CA SER A 108 -4.21 17.88 16.19
C SER A 108 -5.31 18.32 15.21
N LYS A 109 -4.99 19.17 14.25
CA LYS A 109 -5.98 19.85 13.39
C LYS A 109 -6.26 19.15 12.05
N ARG A 110 -5.60 18.03 11.73
CA ARG A 110 -5.77 17.36 10.42
C ARG A 110 -6.77 16.22 10.49
N ARG A 111 -7.57 16.05 9.43
CA ARG A 111 -8.40 14.85 9.23
C ARG A 111 -7.50 13.63 9.10
N VAL A 112 -7.92 12.52 9.70
CA VAL A 112 -7.19 11.24 9.73
C VAL A 112 -8.14 10.08 9.43
N PRO A 113 -7.64 8.97 8.86
CA PRO A 113 -8.44 7.82 8.47
C PRO A 113 -8.78 6.93 9.68
N ILE A 114 -9.65 7.40 10.58
CA ILE A 114 -9.92 6.79 11.90
C ILE A 114 -10.08 5.26 11.85
N ARG A 115 -10.81 4.71 10.87
CA ARG A 115 -11.08 3.26 10.79
C ARG A 115 -9.84 2.39 10.57
N TRP A 116 -8.74 2.97 10.07
CA TRP A 116 -7.47 2.27 9.79
C TRP A 116 -6.41 2.54 10.87
N LEU A 117 -6.71 3.35 11.88
CA LEU A 117 -5.73 3.74 12.90
C LEU A 117 -5.63 2.71 14.02
N ALA A 118 -4.41 2.58 14.54
CA ALA A 118 -4.16 1.87 15.78
C ALA A 118 -4.73 2.67 16.99
N PRO A 119 -5.14 2.00 18.09
CA PRO A 119 -5.68 2.65 19.28
C PRO A 119 -4.78 3.75 19.85
N GLU A 120 -3.46 3.53 19.89
CA GLU A 120 -2.49 4.50 20.36
C GLU A 120 -2.37 5.72 19.43
N THR A 121 -2.45 5.52 18.11
CA THR A 121 -2.46 6.62 17.14
C THR A 121 -3.73 7.45 17.25
N MET A 122 -4.88 6.84 17.57
CA MET A 122 -6.11 7.58 17.89
C MET A 122 -5.96 8.45 19.15
N ARG A 123 -5.20 7.98 20.16
CA ARG A 123 -5.03 8.68 21.45
C ARG A 123 -4.03 9.83 21.37
N VAL A 124 -2.83 9.57 20.84
CA VAL A 124 -1.71 10.52 20.91
C VAL A 124 -1.21 10.99 19.55
N GLN A 125 -1.83 10.56 18.44
CA GLN A 125 -1.47 10.98 17.07
C GLN A 125 -0.01 10.76 16.67
N THR A 126 0.63 9.76 17.30
CA THR A 126 1.94 9.26 16.92
C THR A 126 1.80 8.16 15.88
N TYR A 127 2.58 8.27 14.81
CA TYR A 127 2.71 7.29 13.75
C TYR A 127 4.13 6.72 13.77
N ASN A 128 4.28 5.43 13.56
CA ASN A 128 5.56 4.75 13.38
C ASN A 128 5.36 3.49 12.52
N PHE A 129 6.44 2.80 12.16
CA PHE A 129 6.34 1.52 11.42
C PHE A 129 5.65 0.38 12.18
N LYS A 130 5.28 0.56 13.45
CA LYS A 130 4.56 -0.42 14.28
C LYS A 130 3.07 -0.12 14.40
N THR A 131 2.61 1.00 13.82
CA THR A 131 1.18 1.32 13.70
C THR A 131 0.48 0.51 12.58
N ASP A 132 1.11 -0.59 12.15
CA ASP A 132 0.74 -1.57 11.11
C ASP A 132 -0.64 -2.27 11.27
N VAL A 133 -1.51 -1.78 12.16
CA VAL A 133 -2.93 -2.19 12.18
C VAL A 133 -3.57 -1.91 10.82
N SER A 134 -3.11 -0.86 10.12
CA SER A 134 -3.63 -0.49 8.80
C SER A 134 -3.46 -1.59 7.73
N PHE A 135 -2.40 -2.41 7.80
CA PHE A 135 -2.28 -3.58 6.92
C PHE A 135 -3.38 -4.61 7.22
N GLY A 136 -3.63 -4.92 8.51
CA GLY A 136 -4.68 -5.85 8.90
C GLY A 136 -6.07 -5.39 8.45
N ILE A 137 -6.37 -4.08 8.59
CA ILE A 137 -7.63 -3.51 8.08
C ILE A 137 -7.70 -3.60 6.56
N MET A 138 -6.62 -3.28 5.83
CA MET A 138 -6.58 -3.41 4.38
C MET A 138 -6.71 -4.87 3.90
N ALA A 139 -6.09 -5.82 4.58
CA ALA A 139 -6.26 -7.24 4.28
C ALA A 139 -7.70 -7.68 4.51
N TRP A 140 -8.37 -7.17 5.55
CA TRP A 140 -9.80 -7.36 5.73
C TRP A 140 -10.61 -6.77 4.57
N GLU A 141 -10.28 -5.56 4.08
CA GLU A 141 -10.94 -4.95 2.91
C GLU A 141 -10.81 -5.87 1.69
N ILE A 142 -9.63 -6.45 1.45
CA ILE A 142 -9.38 -7.41 0.35
C ILE A 142 -10.31 -8.63 0.47
N TYR A 143 -10.39 -9.24 1.65
CA TYR A 143 -11.24 -10.42 1.84
C TYR A 143 -12.75 -10.10 1.79
N HIS A 144 -13.13 -8.87 2.13
CA HIS A 144 -14.51 -8.40 2.14
C HIS A 144 -14.87 -7.60 0.88
N ASN A 145 -14.16 -7.80 -0.23
CA ASN A 145 -14.47 -7.23 -1.55
C ASN A 145 -14.55 -5.69 -1.55
N GLY A 146 -13.62 -5.02 -0.87
CA GLY A 146 -13.51 -3.56 -0.85
C GLY A 146 -14.51 -2.85 0.06
N LYS A 147 -15.28 -3.59 0.87
CA LYS A 147 -16.21 -3.01 1.85
C LYS A 147 -15.51 -2.02 2.79
N GLU A 148 -16.25 -1.01 3.23
CA GLU A 148 -15.78 -0.08 4.26
C GLU A 148 -15.59 -0.81 5.60
N PRO A 149 -14.43 -0.68 6.27
CA PRO A 149 -14.20 -1.27 7.58
C PRO A 149 -15.18 -0.77 8.65
N PHE A 150 -15.55 -1.65 9.58
CA PHE A 150 -16.57 -1.38 10.61
C PHE A 150 -17.90 -0.90 10.00
N PRO A 151 -18.57 -1.77 9.20
CA PRO A 151 -19.78 -1.40 8.47
C PRO A 151 -20.88 -0.94 9.43
N GLY A 152 -21.59 0.12 9.04
CA GLY A 152 -22.70 0.69 9.84
C GLY A 152 -22.27 1.57 11.01
N MET A 153 -20.97 1.68 11.32
CA MET A 153 -20.46 2.57 12.37
C MET A 153 -19.92 3.86 11.77
N THR A 154 -20.14 5.00 12.42
CA THR A 154 -19.48 6.27 12.12
C THR A 154 -18.02 6.27 12.61
N PRO A 155 -17.13 7.13 12.09
CA PRO A 155 -15.75 7.22 12.58
C PRO A 155 -15.64 7.43 14.10
N GLY A 156 -16.54 8.21 14.69
CA GLY A 156 -16.56 8.44 16.14
C GLY A 156 -16.96 7.20 16.94
N GLU A 157 -17.89 6.38 16.43
CA GLU A 157 -18.26 5.11 17.03
C GLU A 157 -17.14 4.08 16.91
N VAL A 158 -16.46 4.01 15.76
CA VAL A 158 -15.29 3.15 15.56
C VAL A 158 -14.19 3.48 16.55
N ALA A 159 -13.87 4.77 16.73
CA ALA A 159 -12.90 5.19 17.73
C ALA A 159 -13.27 4.70 19.13
N LYS A 160 -14.52 4.90 19.57
CA LYS A 160 -15.00 4.41 20.87
C LYS A 160 -14.90 2.89 21.00
N TYR A 161 -15.29 2.16 19.96
CA TYR A 161 -15.30 0.69 19.94
C TYR A 161 -13.90 0.09 19.99
N VAL A 162 -12.97 0.62 19.20
CA VAL A 162 -11.58 0.15 19.15
C VAL A 162 -10.84 0.50 20.45
N LEU A 163 -11.09 1.69 21.00
CA LEU A 163 -10.45 2.16 22.23
C LEU A 163 -10.88 1.38 23.49
N THR A 164 -12.00 0.66 23.45
CA THR A 164 -12.46 -0.25 24.51
C THR A 164 -11.93 -1.67 24.36
N GLY A 165 -11.02 -1.92 23.41
CA GLY A 165 -10.35 -3.20 23.22
C GLY A 165 -10.99 -4.10 22.17
N ASN A 166 -12.11 -3.69 21.57
CA ASN A 166 -12.76 -4.48 20.52
C ASN A 166 -12.00 -4.39 19.18
N ARG A 167 -12.25 -5.35 18.31
CA ARG A 167 -11.63 -5.47 16.98
C ARG A 167 -12.68 -5.79 15.94
N MET A 168 -12.36 -5.51 14.68
CA MET A 168 -13.25 -5.75 13.56
C MET A 168 -13.54 -7.25 13.41
N GLU A 169 -14.82 -7.58 13.22
CA GLU A 169 -15.24 -8.95 12.98
C GLU A 169 -14.79 -9.43 11.60
N PHE A 170 -14.45 -10.71 11.49
CA PHE A 170 -14.02 -11.32 10.24
C PHE A 170 -14.94 -12.50 9.95
N GLU A 171 -15.95 -12.27 9.12
CA GLU A 171 -17.04 -13.21 8.87
C GLU A 171 -16.70 -14.24 7.79
N VAL A 172 -15.79 -13.92 6.87
CA VAL A 172 -15.41 -14.82 5.79
C VAL A 172 -14.64 -16.03 6.33
N ASN A 173 -14.95 -17.20 5.79
CA ASN A 173 -14.23 -18.43 6.04
C ASN A 173 -13.07 -18.55 5.05
N ILE A 174 -11.85 -18.41 5.55
CA ILE A 174 -10.61 -18.48 4.78
C ILE A 174 -9.61 -19.36 5.54
N ASN A 175 -8.39 -19.52 5.00
CA ASN A 175 -7.30 -20.16 5.72
C ASN A 175 -7.17 -19.61 7.17
N PRO A 176 -7.29 -20.46 8.21
CA PRO A 176 -7.28 -20.02 9.61
C PRO A 176 -6.02 -19.26 10.04
N ASP A 177 -4.86 -19.61 9.46
CA ASP A 177 -3.59 -18.96 9.79
C ASP A 177 -3.51 -17.56 9.18
N ILE A 178 -4.05 -17.36 7.99
CA ILE A 178 -4.18 -16.03 7.38
C ILE A 178 -5.17 -15.17 8.19
N LYS A 179 -6.31 -15.75 8.58
CA LYS A 179 -7.28 -15.07 9.44
C LYS A 179 -6.67 -14.68 10.79
N MET A 180 -5.89 -15.57 11.39
CA MET A 180 -5.17 -15.30 12.63
C MET A 180 -4.16 -14.17 12.48
N LEU A 181 -3.38 -14.18 11.40
CA LEU A 181 -2.45 -13.10 11.07
C LEU A 181 -3.15 -11.74 10.98
N ILE A 182 -4.26 -11.67 10.25
CA ILE A 182 -5.02 -10.42 10.02
C ILE A 182 -5.76 -9.94 11.29
N CYS A 183 -6.37 -10.84 12.06
CA CYS A 183 -7.21 -10.44 13.18
C CYS A 183 -6.43 -10.26 14.49
N LYS A 184 -5.39 -11.08 14.72
CA LYS A 184 -4.66 -11.10 15.99
C LYS A 184 -3.29 -10.45 15.87
N ASP A 185 -2.48 -10.91 14.92
CA ASP A 185 -1.06 -10.54 14.90
C ASP A 185 -0.83 -9.09 14.47
N THR A 186 -1.64 -8.58 13.53
CA THR A 186 -1.62 -7.15 13.14
C THR A 186 -2.47 -6.28 14.07
N GLY A 187 -3.40 -6.88 14.82
CA GLY A 187 -4.39 -6.20 15.66
C GLY A 187 -4.08 -6.21 17.17
N ALA A 188 -2.91 -6.69 17.59
CA ALA A 188 -2.57 -6.80 19.01
C ALA A 188 -2.68 -5.45 19.74
N GLU A 189 -3.19 -5.46 20.97
CA GLU A 189 -3.40 -4.21 21.74
C GLU A 189 -2.08 -3.53 22.08
N ASP A 190 -1.11 -4.28 22.60
CA ASP A 190 0.25 -3.81 22.80
C ASP A 190 0.98 -3.67 21.44
N PRO A 191 1.42 -2.46 21.05
CA PRO A 191 2.17 -2.25 19.82
C PRO A 191 3.46 -3.06 19.73
N ASN A 192 4.10 -3.37 20.86
CA ASN A 192 5.35 -4.16 20.87
C ASN A 192 5.10 -5.65 20.57
N SER A 193 3.90 -6.13 20.87
CA SER A 193 3.47 -7.49 20.57
C SER A 193 3.05 -7.66 19.10
N ARG A 194 2.94 -6.58 18.32
CA ARG A 194 2.62 -6.65 16.89
C ARG A 194 3.84 -7.05 16.06
N LEU A 195 3.58 -7.90 15.08
CA LEU A 195 4.57 -8.26 14.06
C LEU A 195 5.04 -7.01 13.31
N THR A 196 6.32 -6.99 12.92
CA THR A 196 6.81 -6.02 11.92
C THR A 196 6.23 -6.36 10.55
N GLN A 197 6.19 -5.37 9.66
CA GLN A 197 5.85 -5.62 8.26
C GLN A 197 6.71 -6.72 7.60
N GLU A 198 8.02 -6.82 7.90
CA GLU A 198 8.87 -7.93 7.43
C GLU A 198 8.38 -9.29 7.93
N GLN A 199 8.00 -9.39 9.20
CA GLN A 199 7.46 -10.63 9.79
C GLN A 199 6.10 -10.99 9.17
N ILE A 200 5.27 -9.99 8.86
CA ILE A 200 3.99 -10.17 8.17
C ILE A 200 4.22 -10.73 6.77
N SER A 201 5.09 -10.10 5.96
CA SER A 201 5.44 -10.58 4.62
C SER A 201 5.95 -12.01 4.65
N ARG A 202 6.95 -12.31 5.51
CA ARG A 202 7.53 -13.66 5.64
C ARG A 202 6.48 -14.72 6.00
N ARG A 203 5.51 -14.37 6.84
CA ARG A 203 4.44 -15.30 7.22
C ARG A 203 3.46 -15.53 6.07
N LEU A 204 3.08 -14.49 5.34
CA LEU A 204 2.23 -14.63 4.16
C LEU A 204 2.92 -15.43 3.05
N GLU A 205 4.22 -15.22 2.82
CA GLU A 205 5.04 -16.01 1.90
C GLU A 205 4.99 -17.49 2.25
N GLY A 206 5.21 -17.84 3.52
CA GLY A 206 5.13 -19.23 3.99
C GLY A 206 3.73 -19.85 3.84
N LEU A 207 2.68 -19.09 4.17
CA LEU A 207 1.29 -19.56 4.09
C LEU A 207 0.78 -19.72 2.65
N THR A 208 1.32 -18.94 1.72
CA THR A 208 0.90 -18.94 0.30
C THR A 208 1.88 -19.67 -0.62
N SER A 209 3.06 -20.02 -0.12
CA SER A 209 4.19 -20.52 -0.92
C SER A 209 4.63 -19.57 -2.05
N ILE A 210 4.34 -18.29 -1.91
CA ILE A 210 4.75 -17.26 -2.88
C ILE A 210 6.08 -16.66 -2.39
N PRO A 211 7.17 -16.79 -3.16
CA PRO A 211 8.46 -16.28 -2.73
C PRO A 211 8.53 -14.75 -2.81
N LYS A 212 9.23 -14.14 -1.85
CA LYS A 212 9.54 -12.72 -1.89
C LYS A 212 10.40 -12.38 -3.11
N PRO A 213 10.08 -11.30 -3.85
CA PRO A 213 10.95 -10.81 -4.91
C PRO A 213 12.19 -10.11 -4.34
N ASP A 214 13.26 -10.14 -5.12
CA ASP A 214 14.46 -9.35 -4.83
C ASP A 214 14.24 -7.94 -5.39
N PHE A 215 13.86 -7.01 -4.50
CA PHE A 215 13.54 -5.64 -4.88
C PHE A 215 14.69 -4.93 -5.60
N ASP A 216 15.95 -5.19 -5.21
CA ASP A 216 17.12 -4.53 -5.79
C ASP A 216 17.44 -5.10 -7.17
N ALA A 217 17.41 -6.44 -7.31
CA ALA A 217 17.60 -7.08 -8.61
C ALA A 217 16.49 -6.69 -9.60
N ASP A 218 15.24 -6.60 -9.15
CA ASP A 218 14.11 -6.19 -10.00
C ASP A 218 14.14 -4.69 -10.33
N ALA A 219 14.66 -3.84 -9.43
CA ALA A 219 14.96 -2.44 -9.74
C ALA A 219 16.06 -2.30 -10.80
N GLN A 220 17.13 -3.10 -10.72
CA GLN A 220 18.20 -3.09 -11.72
C GLN A 220 17.68 -3.50 -13.10
N LYS A 221 16.96 -4.62 -13.19
CA LYS A 221 16.38 -5.10 -14.46
C LYS A 221 15.48 -4.05 -15.12
N ARG A 222 14.71 -3.30 -14.32
CA ARG A 222 13.84 -2.24 -14.84
C ARG A 222 14.62 -1.07 -15.40
N ARG A 223 15.68 -0.62 -14.71
CA ARG A 223 16.57 0.43 -15.23
C ARG A 223 17.19 0.03 -16.56
N GLU A 224 17.67 -1.21 -16.66
CA GLU A 224 18.22 -1.76 -17.91
C GLU A 224 17.18 -1.81 -19.03
N ALA A 225 15.93 -2.19 -18.71
CA ALA A 225 14.83 -2.19 -19.67
C ALA A 225 14.44 -0.78 -20.14
N ASP A 226 14.33 0.18 -19.22
CA ASP A 226 14.02 1.58 -19.55
C ASP A 226 15.11 2.19 -20.43
N GLU A 227 16.39 1.96 -20.10
CA GLU A 227 17.52 2.43 -20.91
C GLU A 227 17.52 1.80 -22.31
N ALA A 228 17.15 0.53 -22.42
CA ALA A 228 17.04 -0.15 -23.71
C ALA A 228 15.90 0.46 -24.56
N GLU A 229 14.73 0.71 -23.96
CA GLU A 229 13.59 1.33 -24.64
C GLU A 229 13.91 2.76 -25.08
N GLU A 230 14.62 3.54 -24.24
CA GLU A 230 15.06 4.90 -24.59
C GLU A 230 16.06 4.89 -25.76
N ARG A 231 17.01 3.95 -25.78
CA ARG A 231 17.95 3.78 -26.91
C ARG A 231 17.22 3.38 -28.19
N GLU A 232 16.23 2.49 -28.12
CA GLU A 232 15.42 2.08 -29.27
C GLU A 232 14.60 3.25 -29.82
N ARG A 233 13.95 4.03 -28.95
CA ARG A 233 13.21 5.24 -29.34
C ARG A 233 14.13 6.26 -30.01
N ALA A 234 15.30 6.56 -29.43
CA ALA A 234 16.26 7.48 -30.01
C ALA A 234 16.79 7.00 -31.38
N ALA A 235 17.03 5.69 -31.54
CA ALA A 235 17.41 5.11 -32.83
C ALA A 235 16.30 5.24 -33.88
N SER A 236 15.04 5.03 -33.49
CA SER A 236 13.88 5.17 -34.38
C SER A 236 13.70 6.62 -34.86
N GLU A 237 13.85 7.61 -33.97
CA GLU A 237 13.77 9.03 -34.29
C GLU A 237 14.91 9.49 -35.21
N ALA A 238 16.14 8.98 -34.99
CA ALA A 238 17.28 9.27 -35.87
C ALA A 238 17.14 8.65 -37.27
N SER A 239 16.34 7.59 -37.41
CA SER A 239 16.09 6.91 -38.69
C SER A 239 14.85 7.43 -39.44
N ALA A 240 14.04 8.30 -38.83
CA ALA A 240 12.87 8.89 -39.46
C ALA A 240 13.32 9.84 -40.60
N PRO A 241 12.91 9.61 -41.86
CA PRO A 241 13.27 10.49 -42.97
C PRO A 241 12.71 11.89 -42.68
N GLY A 242 13.59 12.90 -42.67
CA GLY A 242 13.22 14.29 -42.44
C GLY A 242 12.10 14.69 -43.39
N SER A 243 10.92 15.01 -42.85
CA SER A 243 9.86 15.66 -43.59
C SER A 243 10.33 17.07 -43.97
N ALA A 244 10.87 17.18 -45.18
CA ALA A 244 11.10 18.44 -45.88
C ALA A 244 9.76 19.10 -46.25
#